data_AF-A0A7W0Y2N2-F1
#
_entry.id   AF-A0A7W0Y2N2-F1
#
_cell.length_a   1.000
_cell.length_b   1.000
_cell.length_c   1.000
_cell.angle_alpha   90.00
_cell.angle_beta   90.00
_cell.angle_gamma   90.00
#
_symmetry.space_group_name_H-M   'P 1'
#
loop_
_entity.id
_entity.type
_entity.pdbx_description
1 polymer ?
#
loop_
_entity_poly.entity_id
_entity_poly.type
_entity_poly.pdbx_seq_one_letter_code
_entity_poly.pdbx_strand_id
1 'polypeptide(L)'
;QELWQIERGLQSLPVYLRRLQFAAMSDVGTAFDQTFDAERHLRVSAGGALRLDAFFGYFVPGTFELGYSHGVLGEGAIHETWFLLTGSL
;
A
#
# COMPACT_ATOMS: atom_id res chain seq x y z
N GLN A 1 45.94 -11.62 9.68
CA GLN A 1 44.58 -11.42 10.22
C GLN A 1 43.88 -10.49 9.25
N GLU A 2 42.92 -10.99 8.48
CA GLU A 2 42.16 -10.15 7.56
C GLU A 2 41.13 -9.39 8.39
N LEU A 3 41.30 -8.06 8.46
CA LEU A 3 40.33 -7.16 9.05
C LEU A 3 39.19 -7.02 8.04
N TRP A 4 38.10 -7.74 8.27
CA TRP A 4 36.86 -7.54 7.53
C TRP A 4 36.28 -6.17 7.92
N GLN A 5 36.78 -5.12 7.26
CA GLN A 5 36.31 -3.75 7.41
C GLN A 5 35.18 -3.52 6.42
N ILE A 6 33.94 -3.57 6.91
CA ILE A 6 32.83 -2.88 6.26
C ILE A 6 33.01 -1.39 6.58
N GLU A 7 33.87 -0.69 5.84
CA GLU A 7 33.95 0.76 5.93
C GLU A 7 32.70 1.40 5.31
N ARG A 8 32.01 2.21 6.13
CA ARG A 8 30.96 3.21 5.80
C ARG A 8 29.58 2.62 5.48
N GLY A 9 28.75 2.67 6.52
CA GLY A 9 27.40 2.12 6.54
C GLY A 9 26.39 2.84 5.64
N LEU A 10 25.11 2.50 5.88
CA LEU A 10 23.87 2.94 5.21
C LEU A 10 23.76 4.41 4.73
N GLN A 11 24.69 5.29 5.10
CA GLN A 11 24.81 6.70 4.70
C GLN A 11 25.26 6.94 3.24
N SER A 12 25.51 5.92 2.42
CA SER A 12 25.81 6.09 0.99
C SER A 12 24.69 5.64 0.05
N LEU A 13 23.59 5.09 0.59
CA LEU A 13 22.46 4.68 -0.23
C LEU A 13 21.80 5.92 -0.85
N PRO A 14 21.50 5.92 -2.15
CA PRO A 14 20.84 7.05 -2.81
C PRO A 14 19.38 7.23 -2.35
N VAL A 15 18.90 6.41 -1.41
CA VAL A 15 17.54 6.43 -0.86
C VAL A 15 17.61 6.46 0.66
N TYR A 16 17.01 7.48 1.27
CA TYR A 16 16.83 7.59 2.71
C TYR A 16 15.35 7.37 3.08
N LEU A 17 15.07 6.33 3.86
CA LEU A 17 13.71 6.03 4.34
C LEU A 17 13.38 6.91 5.54
N ARG A 18 12.34 7.73 5.41
CA ARG A 18 11.94 8.69 6.43
C ARG A 18 10.85 8.14 7.34
N ARG A 19 9.84 7.49 6.77
CA ARG A 19 8.64 7.06 7.50
C ARG A 19 7.98 5.89 6.79
N LEU A 20 7.57 4.89 7.56
CA LEU A 20 6.72 3.79 7.13
C LEU A 20 5.38 3.92 7.84
N GLN A 21 4.28 3.89 7.10
CA GLN A 21 2.92 3.84 7.61
C GLN A 21 2.24 2.55 7.18
N PHE A 22 1.40 2.02 8.05
CA PHE A 22 0.51 0.91 7.75
C PHE A 22 -0.92 1.30 8.08
N ALA A 23 -1.85 0.94 7.21
CA ALA A 23 -3.28 1.10 7.42
C ALA A 23 -3.98 -0.22 7.10
N ALA A 24 -4.86 -0.65 8.00
CA ALA A 24 -5.87 -1.68 7.71
C ALA A 24 -7.19 -0.97 7.37
N MET A 25 -7.92 -1.50 6.40
CA MET A 25 -9.14 -0.88 5.86
C MET A 25 -10.19 -1.95 5.54
N SER A 26 -11.45 -1.56 5.59
CA SER A 26 -12.59 -2.39 5.20
C SER A 26 -13.64 -1.53 4.55
N ASP A 27 -14.17 -1.97 3.40
CA ASP A 27 -15.19 -1.23 2.67
C ASP A 27 -16.44 -2.09 2.50
N VAL A 28 -17.60 -1.44 2.53
CA VAL A 28 -18.90 -2.07 2.28
C VAL A 28 -19.62 -1.24 1.24
N GLY A 29 -20.05 -1.88 0.15
CA GLY A 29 -20.77 -1.24 -0.94
C GLY A 29 -21.95 -2.09 -1.40
N THR A 30 -22.94 -1.45 -2.00
CA THR A 30 -24.06 -2.15 -2.63
C THR A 30 -24.54 -1.46 -3.90
N ALA A 31 -24.99 -2.26 -4.88
CA ALA A 31 -25.59 -1.79 -6.12
C ALA A 31 -26.68 -2.77 -6.55
N PHE A 32 -27.88 -2.28 -6.87
CA PHE A 32 -29.02 -3.09 -7.33
C PHE A 32 -29.96 -2.24 -8.21
N ASP A 33 -30.70 -2.90 -9.11
CA ASP A 33 -31.58 -2.22 -10.05
C ASP A 33 -33.03 -2.09 -9.54
N GLN A 34 -33.65 -3.20 -9.12
CA GLN A 34 -35.08 -3.26 -8.76
C GLN A 34 -35.32 -3.84 -7.36
N THR A 35 -34.93 -5.09 -7.14
CA THR A 35 -35.13 -5.77 -5.85
C THR A 35 -33.78 -6.00 -5.18
N PHE A 36 -33.66 -5.52 -3.94
CA PHE A 36 -32.47 -5.76 -3.14
C PHE A 36 -32.41 -7.22 -2.66
N ASP A 37 -31.35 -7.89 -3.07
CA ASP A 37 -30.89 -9.19 -2.57
C ASP A 37 -29.52 -8.99 -1.89
N ALA A 38 -29.46 -9.23 -0.58
CA ALA A 38 -28.25 -9.00 0.21
C ALA A 38 -27.09 -9.92 -0.19
N GLU A 39 -27.36 -11.15 -0.65
CA GLU A 39 -26.30 -12.10 -1.00
C GLU A 39 -25.59 -11.71 -2.29
N ARG A 40 -26.34 -11.10 -3.22
CA ARG A 40 -25.85 -10.74 -4.56
C ARG A 40 -25.32 -9.31 -4.63
N HIS A 41 -25.99 -8.38 -3.94
CA HIS A 41 -25.74 -6.96 -4.10
C HIS A 41 -24.88 -6.37 -3.00
N LEU A 42 -24.73 -7.03 -1.85
CA LEU A 42 -23.82 -6.56 -0.82
C LEU A 42 -22.39 -7.02 -1.15
N ARG A 43 -21.45 -6.09 -1.17
CA ARG A 43 -20.02 -6.37 -1.35
C ARG A 43 -19.27 -5.85 -0.15
N VAL A 44 -18.46 -6.71 0.45
CA VAL A 44 -17.58 -6.36 1.57
C VAL A 44 -16.16 -6.70 1.19
N SER A 45 -15.24 -5.77 1.41
CA SER A 45 -13.81 -5.99 1.25
C SER A 45 -13.06 -5.69 2.55
N ALA A 46 -11.93 -6.35 2.73
CA ALA A 46 -10.97 -6.04 3.76
C ALA A 46 -9.58 -5.98 3.12
N GLY A 47 -8.74 -5.05 3.57
CA GLY A 47 -7.45 -4.82 2.96
C GLY A 47 -6.52 -4.01 3.83
N GLY A 48 -5.39 -3.67 3.26
CA GLY A 48 -4.44 -2.78 3.90
C GLY A 48 -3.46 -2.18 2.91
N ALA A 49 -2.81 -1.12 3.36
CA ALA A 49 -1.80 -0.41 2.59
C ALA A 49 -0.58 -0.13 3.45
N LEU A 50 0.58 -0.26 2.82
CA LEU A 50 1.86 0.22 3.32
C LEU A 50 2.23 1.46 2.53
N ARG A 51 2.53 2.54 3.24
CA ARG A 51 3.08 3.76 2.66
C ARG A 51 4.50 3.97 3.16
N LEU A 52 5.39 4.36 2.27
CA LEU A 52 6.81 4.59 2.55
C LEU A 52 7.20 5.96 2.00
N ASP A 53 7.53 6.88 2.90
CA ASP A 53 8.09 8.17 2.57
C ASP A 53 9.62 8.07 2.52
N ALA A 54 10.22 8.47 1.40
CA ALA A 54 11.66 8.43 1.19
C ALA A 54 12.19 9.70 0.52
N PHE A 55 13.48 9.96 0.68
CA PHE A 55 14.22 10.96 -0.10
C PHE A 55 15.17 10.24 -1.06
N PHE A 56 15.09 10.58 -2.35
CA PHE A 56 16.03 10.14 -3.38
C PHE A 56 17.10 11.18 -3.59
N GLY A 57 18.36 10.74 -3.66
CA GLY A 57 19.51 11.61 -3.82
C GLY A 57 19.61 12.70 -2.76
N TYR A 58 19.02 12.47 -1.57
CA TYR A 58 18.94 13.41 -0.43
C TYR A 58 18.06 14.66 -0.62
N PHE A 59 17.53 14.92 -1.82
CA PHE A 59 16.81 16.18 -2.11
C PHE A 59 15.42 15.98 -2.70
N VAL A 60 15.13 14.83 -3.31
CA VAL A 60 13.84 14.59 -3.97
C VAL A 60 12.95 13.76 -3.04
N PRO A 61 11.96 14.35 -2.36
CA PRO A 61 11.01 13.57 -1.58
C PRO A 61 10.05 12.82 -2.51
N GLY A 62 9.74 11.58 -2.14
CA GLY A 62 8.70 10.80 -2.78
C GLY A 62 8.05 9.81 -1.82
N THR A 63 6.86 9.38 -2.19
CA THR A 63 6.04 8.46 -1.41
C THR A 63 5.71 7.26 -2.28
N PHE A 64 6.03 6.07 -1.79
CA PHE A 64 5.52 4.82 -2.34
C PHE A 64 4.33 4.36 -1.53
N GLU A 65 3.31 3.84 -2.18
CA GLU A 65 2.21 3.15 -1.53
C GLU A 65 1.97 1.82 -2.23
N LEU A 66 1.89 0.75 -1.44
CA LEU A 66 1.51 -0.57 -1.89
C LEU A 66 0.31 -1.00 -1.08
N GLY A 67 -0.80 -1.32 -1.74
CA GLY A 67 -1.99 -1.80 -1.06
C GLY A 67 -2.59 -3.02 -1.72
N TYR A 68 -3.35 -3.74 -0.91
CA TYR A 68 -4.07 -4.93 -1.29
C TYR A 68 -5.43 -4.94 -0.61
N SER A 69 -6.49 -5.19 -1.39
CA SER A 69 -7.84 -5.41 -0.90
C SER A 69 -8.35 -6.77 -1.37
N HIS A 70 -9.05 -7.45 -0.46
CA HIS A 70 -9.64 -8.75 -0.67
C HIS A 70 -11.16 -8.65 -0.46
N GLY A 71 -11.95 -8.88 -1.50
CA GLY A 71 -13.39 -9.11 -1.37
C GLY A 71 -13.67 -10.33 -0.50
N VAL A 72 -14.34 -10.11 0.63
CA VAL A 72 -14.68 -11.11 1.64
C VAL A 72 -16.09 -11.67 1.40
N LEU A 73 -17.02 -10.82 0.98
CA LEU A 73 -18.43 -11.18 0.80
C LEU A 73 -18.99 -10.51 -0.46
N GLY A 74 -19.89 -11.23 -1.12
CA GLY A 74 -20.60 -10.78 -2.32
C GLY A 74 -20.30 -11.67 -3.52
N GLU A 75 -21.30 -11.84 -4.37
CA GLU A 75 -21.15 -12.58 -5.62
C GLU A 75 -20.10 -11.90 -6.53
N GLY A 76 -19.09 -12.68 -6.96
CA GLY A 76 -17.98 -12.15 -7.76
C GLY A 76 -17.04 -11.24 -6.97
N ALA A 77 -16.75 -11.59 -5.72
CA ALA A 77 -15.78 -10.90 -4.86
C ALA A 77 -14.48 -10.56 -5.62
N ILE A 78 -14.11 -9.28 -5.59
CA ILE A 78 -12.97 -8.73 -6.34
C ILE A 78 -11.80 -8.55 -5.39
N HIS A 79 -10.61 -8.85 -5.86
CA HIS A 79 -9.37 -8.52 -5.18
C HIS A 79 -8.62 -7.48 -6.01
N GLU A 80 -8.10 -6.47 -5.34
CA GLU A 80 -7.38 -5.39 -6.00
C GLU A 80 -6.02 -5.20 -5.34
N THR A 81 -5.00 -5.00 -6.16
CA THR A 81 -3.67 -4.59 -5.70
C THR A 81 -3.34 -3.29 -6.40
N TRP A 82 -2.83 -2.33 -5.65
CA TRP A 82 -2.37 -1.07 -6.22
C TRP A 82 -0.96 -0.74 -5.76
N PHE A 83 -0.26 -0.05 -6.65
CA PHE A 83 1.04 0.55 -6.37
C PHE A 83 1.03 1.99 -6.87
N LEU A 84 1.34 2.92 -5.98
CA LEU A 84 1.39 4.35 -6.30
C LEU A 84 2.77 4.89 -5.99
N LEU A 85 3.28 5.73 -6.89
CA LEU A 85 4.44 6.58 -6.66
C LEU A 85 3.98 8.03 -6.78
N THR A 86 4.09 8.78 -5.69
CA THR A 86 3.74 10.20 -5.66
C THR A 86 5.00 11.02 -5.40
N GLY A 87 5.32 11.94 -6.31
CA GLY A 87 6.29 12.99 -6.04
C GLY A 87 5.63 14.09 -5.20
N SER A 88 6.22 14.47 -4.08
CA SER A 88 5.76 15.63 -3.32
C SER A 88 6.55 16.86 -3.79
N LEU A 89 5.87 17.85 -4.36
CA LEU A 89 6.44 19.17 -4.67
C LEU A 89 6.52 20.04 -3.41
#